data_AF-A0A1F4BZY8-F1
#
_entry.id   AF-A0A1F4BZY8-F1
#
_cell.length_a   1.000
_cell.length_b   1.000
_cell.length_c   1.000
_cell.angle_alpha   90.00
_cell.angle_beta   90.00
_cell.angle_gamma   90.00
#
_symmetry.space_group_name_H-M   'P 1'
#
loop_
_entity.id
_entity.type
_entity.pdbx_description
1 polymer ?
#
loop_
_entity_poly.entity_id
_entity_poly.type
_entity_poly.pdbx_seq_one_letter_code
_entity_poly.pdbx_strand_id
1 'polypeptide(L)'
;MNLTTDQLAELLVGMARAQNAVIEAVERANGGWRNAHLVPLLSIAANMRSAQPRLLDLPSRVLLRLQGRVAVDTAALKGELERLLGGAEPASRAANAPQAAEPASGLDFSKPG
;
A
#
# COMPACT_ATOMS: atom_id res chain seq x y z
N MET A 1 0.73 -25.92 -16.10
CA MET A 1 0.82 -25.81 -14.63
C MET A 1 0.28 -24.44 -14.26
N ASN A 2 -0.75 -24.35 -13.43
CA ASN A 2 -1.34 -23.07 -13.00
C ASN A 2 -1.00 -22.84 -11.53
N LEU A 3 -0.47 -21.66 -11.20
CA LEU A 3 -0.21 -21.26 -9.81
C LEU A 3 -1.53 -20.91 -9.12
N THR A 4 -1.71 -21.37 -7.88
CA THR A 4 -2.81 -20.88 -7.04
C THR A 4 -2.49 -19.49 -6.50
N THR A 5 -3.51 -18.75 -6.06
CA THR A 5 -3.29 -17.42 -5.46
C THR A 5 -2.45 -17.49 -4.18
N ASP A 6 -2.59 -18.58 -3.41
CA ASP A 6 -1.73 -18.87 -2.25
C ASP A 6 -0.26 -19.00 -2.67
N GLN A 7 0.02 -19.83 -3.68
CA GLN A 7 1.38 -20.03 -4.19
C GLN A 7 1.96 -18.73 -4.77
N LEU A 8 1.13 -17.90 -5.42
CA LEU A 8 1.55 -16.60 -5.92
C LEU A 8 1.86 -15.62 -4.77
N ALA A 9 1.06 -15.61 -3.71
CA ALA A 9 1.31 -14.78 -2.54
C ALA A 9 2.63 -15.18 -1.86
N GLU A 10 2.84 -16.48 -1.62
CA GLU A 10 4.08 -17.02 -1.08
C GLU A 10 5.30 -16.68 -1.95
N LEU A 11 5.15 -16.81 -3.27
CA LEU A 11 6.20 -16.47 -4.23
C LEU A 11 6.56 -14.98 -4.16
N LEU A 12 5.58 -14.08 -4.10
CA LEU A 12 5.82 -12.63 -3.96
C LEU A 12 6.52 -12.29 -2.64
N VAL A 13 6.15 -12.94 -1.54
CA VAL A 13 6.84 -12.78 -0.24
C VAL A 13 8.28 -13.27 -0.34
N GLY A 14 8.52 -14.44 -0.97
CA GLY A 14 9.84 -14.99 -1.20
C GLY A 14 10.73 -14.06 -2.04
N MET A 15 10.19 -13.54 -3.14
CA MET A 15 10.87 -12.57 -4.00
C MET A 15 11.25 -11.29 -3.24
N ALA A 16 10.31 -10.72 -2.49
CA ALA A 16 10.57 -9.52 -1.71
C ALA A 16 11.62 -9.74 -0.61
N ARG A 17 11.62 -10.92 0.03
CA ARG A 17 12.65 -11.31 1.00
C ARG A 17 14.03 -11.43 0.36
N ALA A 18 14.13 -12.04 -0.81
CA ALA A 18 15.39 -12.14 -1.55
C ALA A 18 15.92 -10.75 -1.95
N GLN A 19 15.06 -9.88 -2.47
CA GLN A 19 15.40 -8.49 -2.79
C GLN A 19 15.84 -7.73 -1.53
N ASN A 20 15.16 -7.92 -0.40
CA ASN A 20 15.54 -7.29 0.85
C ASN A 20 16.94 -7.73 1.31
N ALA A 21 17.31 -9.00 1.13
CA ALA A 21 18.67 -9.46 1.45
C ALA A 21 19.75 -8.75 0.61
N VAL A 22 19.49 -8.52 -0.68
CA VAL A 22 20.37 -7.74 -1.56
C VAL A 22 20.48 -6.29 -1.06
N ILE A 23 19.36 -5.66 -0.71
CA ILE A 23 19.33 -4.29 -0.20
C ILE A 23 20.12 -4.17 1.10
N GLU A 24 19.97 -5.11 2.04
CA GLU A 24 20.74 -5.13 3.28
C GLU A 24 22.25 -5.31 3.02
N ALA A 25 22.63 -6.11 2.02
CA ALA A 25 24.03 -6.26 1.63
C ALA A 25 24.60 -4.94 1.07
N VAL A 26 23.85 -4.25 0.21
CA VAL A 26 24.26 -2.96 -0.36
C VAL A 26 24.35 -1.88 0.71
N GLU A 27 23.39 -1.81 1.63
CA GLU A 27 23.41 -0.85 2.74
C GLU A 27 24.62 -1.06 3.65
N ARG A 28 24.99 -2.31 3.94
CA ARG A 28 26.19 -2.61 4.74
C ARG A 28 27.48 -2.18 4.04
N ALA A 29 27.52 -2.27 2.72
CA ALA A 29 28.66 -1.83 1.92
C ALA A 29 28.68 -0.30 1.72
N ASN A 30 27.51 0.34 1.64
CA ASN A 30 27.32 1.76 1.33
C ASN A 30 26.26 2.35 2.28
N GLY A 31 26.68 2.73 3.48
CA GLY A 31 25.76 3.28 4.49
C GLY A 31 24.97 4.49 3.99
N GLY A 32 23.66 4.50 4.25
CA GLY A 32 22.74 5.55 3.81
C GLY A 32 22.19 5.36 2.39
N TRP A 33 22.72 4.41 1.59
CA TRP A 33 22.31 4.19 0.21
C TRP A 33 20.81 3.91 0.07
N ARG A 34 20.24 3.12 0.99
CA ARG A 34 18.82 2.74 1.00
C ARG A 34 17.91 3.97 1.00
N ASN A 35 18.15 4.91 1.90
CA ASN A 35 17.28 6.08 2.06
C ASN A 35 17.58 7.15 1.00
N ALA A 36 18.84 7.27 0.57
CA ALA A 36 19.25 8.25 -0.43
C ALA A 36 18.80 7.90 -1.86
N HIS A 37 18.76 6.60 -2.20
CA HIS A 37 18.56 6.16 -3.59
C HIS A 37 17.41 5.19 -3.76
N LEU A 38 17.35 4.13 -2.95
CA LEU A 38 16.37 3.06 -3.16
C LEU A 38 14.94 3.49 -2.80
N VAL A 39 14.72 4.02 -1.59
CA VAL A 39 13.37 4.31 -1.07
C VAL A 39 12.57 5.26 -1.99
N PRO A 40 13.16 6.35 -2.54
CA PRO A 40 12.47 7.21 -3.49
C PRO A 40 12.03 6.46 -4.75
N LEU A 41 12.92 5.66 -5.35
CA LEU A 41 12.63 4.89 -6.57
C LEU A 41 11.59 3.79 -6.30
N LEU A 42 11.73 3.10 -5.17
CA LEU A 42 10.80 2.05 -4.76
C LEU A 42 9.41 2.62 -4.48
N SER A 43 9.31 3.82 -3.92
CA SER A 43 8.03 4.50 -3.68
C SER A 43 7.32 4.87 -4.98
N ILE A 44 8.07 5.27 -6.02
CA ILE A 44 7.55 5.51 -7.37
C ILE A 44 7.04 4.19 -7.97
N ALA A 45 7.85 3.13 -7.92
CA ALA A 45 7.48 1.81 -8.46
C ALA A 45 6.29 1.17 -7.72
N ALA A 46 6.16 1.44 -6.42
CA ALA A 46 5.00 1.02 -5.62
C ALA A 46 3.73 1.81 -5.94
N ASN A 47 3.84 2.92 -6.70
CA ASN A 47 2.73 3.76 -7.10
C ASN A 47 1.81 4.12 -5.91
N MET A 48 2.42 4.49 -4.77
CA MET A 48 1.69 4.69 -3.50
C MET A 48 0.65 5.81 -3.55
N ARG A 49 0.76 6.72 -4.53
CA ARG A 49 -0.23 7.77 -4.81
C ARG A 49 -1.52 7.23 -5.41
N SER A 50 -1.47 6.08 -6.08
CA SER A 50 -2.69 5.43 -6.55
C SER A 50 -3.43 4.81 -5.37
N ALA A 51 -4.68 5.25 -5.19
CA ALA A 51 -5.61 4.65 -4.24
C ALA A 51 -5.91 3.18 -4.58
N GLN A 52 -5.69 2.79 -5.83
CA GLN A 52 -6.00 1.46 -6.36
C GLN A 52 -4.69 0.83 -6.84
N PRO A 53 -4.08 -0.06 -6.04
CA PRO A 53 -2.89 -0.81 -6.45
C PRO A 53 -3.23 -1.66 -7.67
N ARG A 54 -2.34 -1.70 -8.66
CA ARG A 54 -2.40 -2.69 -9.73
C ARG A 54 -1.55 -3.91 -9.35
N LEU A 55 -1.76 -5.02 -10.07
CA LEU A 55 -0.98 -6.25 -9.85
C LEU A 55 0.53 -6.01 -9.96
N LEU A 56 0.97 -5.18 -10.91
CA LEU A 56 2.40 -4.87 -11.11
C LEU A 56 2.99 -3.98 -10.00
N ASP A 57 2.16 -3.27 -9.23
CA ASP A 57 2.60 -2.39 -8.15
C ASP A 57 2.87 -3.22 -6.86
N LEU A 58 2.31 -4.44 -6.75
CA LEU A 58 2.38 -5.26 -5.54
C LEU A 58 3.80 -5.65 -5.10
N PRO A 59 4.70 -6.13 -5.96
CA PRO A 59 6.04 -6.53 -5.53
C PRO A 59 6.77 -5.37 -4.83
N SER A 60 6.68 -4.17 -5.42
CA SER A 60 7.28 -2.95 -4.88
C SER A 60 6.65 -2.53 -3.55
N ARG A 61 5.32 -2.67 -3.39
CA ARG A 61 4.60 -2.38 -2.14
C ARG A 61 4.97 -3.34 -1.01
N VAL A 62 5.12 -4.64 -1.32
CA VAL A 62 5.59 -5.64 -0.35
C VAL A 62 7.03 -5.33 0.07
N LEU A 63 7.91 -5.03 -0.89
CA LEU A 63 9.30 -4.66 -0.58
C LEU A 63 9.40 -3.38 0.25
N LEU A 64 8.55 -2.39 -0.02
CA LEU A 64 8.49 -1.13 0.74
C LEU A 64 8.09 -1.37 2.21
N ARG A 65 7.16 -2.31 2.47
CA ARG A 65 6.84 -2.73 3.86
C ARG A 65 8.06 -3.31 4.56
N LEU A 66 8.83 -4.16 3.88
CA LEU A 66 10.07 -4.70 4.45
C LEU A 66 11.11 -3.60 4.73
N GLN A 67 11.19 -2.55 3.90
CA GLN A 67 12.07 -1.41 4.18
C GLN A 67 11.67 -0.64 5.45
N GLY A 68 10.36 -0.55 5.72
CA GLY A 68 9.83 0.00 6.97
C GLY A 68 9.91 -0.97 8.16
N ARG A 69 10.52 -2.14 8.01
CA ARG A 69 10.56 -3.23 9.01
C ARG A 69 9.15 -3.68 9.45
N VAL A 70 8.18 -3.54 8.55
CA VAL A 70 6.80 -3.99 8.77
C VAL A 70 6.69 -5.44 8.34
N ALA A 71 6.08 -6.28 9.19
CA ALA A 71 5.81 -7.67 8.85
C ALA A 71 4.91 -7.75 7.60
N VAL A 72 5.25 -8.64 6.68
CA VAL A 72 4.41 -8.91 5.50
C VAL A 72 3.37 -9.95 5.89
N ASP A 73 2.11 -9.55 5.82
CA ASP A 73 0.96 -10.43 6.03
C ASP A 73 0.60 -11.12 4.70
N THR A 74 0.95 -12.40 4.60
CA THR A 74 0.67 -13.23 3.41
C THR A 74 -0.84 -13.40 3.17
N ALA A 75 -1.66 -13.45 4.22
CA ALA A 75 -3.11 -13.59 4.09
C ALA A 75 -3.73 -12.31 3.52
N ALA A 76 -3.28 -11.13 3.99
CA ALA A 76 -3.67 -9.86 3.41
C ALA A 76 -3.23 -9.73 1.94
N LEU A 77 -2.02 -10.20 1.60
CA LEU A 77 -1.52 -10.20 0.22
C LEU A 77 -2.33 -11.15 -0.68
N LYS A 78 -2.74 -12.31 -0.18
CA LYS A 78 -3.63 -13.24 -0.89
C LYS A 78 -4.97 -12.56 -1.21
N GLY A 79 -5.65 -11.98 -0.23
CA GLY A 79 -6.93 -11.31 -0.46
C GLY A 79 -6.83 -10.16 -1.47
N GLU A 80 -5.71 -9.45 -1.45
CA GLU A 80 -5.39 -8.42 -2.43
C GLU A 80 -5.16 -8.99 -3.85
N LEU A 81 -4.44 -10.11 -3.96
CA LEU A 81 -4.28 -10.81 -5.24
C LEU A 81 -5.61 -11.33 -5.78
N GLU A 82 -6.45 -11.92 -4.94
CA GLU A 82 -7.79 -12.39 -5.34
C GLU A 82 -8.65 -11.23 -5.87
N ARG A 83 -8.61 -10.07 -5.19
CA ARG A 83 -9.28 -8.85 -5.65
C ARG A 83 -8.79 -8.39 -7.02
N LEU A 84 -7.47 -8.37 -7.25
CA LEU A 84 -6.86 -7.88 -8.48
C LEU A 84 -6.97 -8.86 -9.65
N LEU A 85 -6.91 -10.16 -9.39
CA LEU A 85 -7.02 -11.22 -10.40
C LEU A 85 -8.48 -11.54 -10.73
N GLY A 86 -9.39 -11.36 -9.77
CA GLY A 86 -10.83 -11.55 -9.96
C GLY A 86 -11.52 -10.43 -10.75
N GLY A 87 -10.79 -9.41 -11.21
CA GLY A 87 -11.34 -8.31 -12.00
C GLY A 87 -12.34 -7.43 -11.23
N ALA A 88 -12.34 -7.51 -9.89
CA ALA A 88 -13.17 -6.65 -9.07
C ALA A 88 -12.61 -5.22 -9.17
N GLU A 89 -13.22 -4.39 -10.02
CA GLU A 89 -13.09 -2.95 -9.88
C GLU A 89 -13.44 -2.60 -8.43
N PRO A 90 -12.61 -1.79 -7.77
CA PRO A 90 -12.83 -1.48 -6.37
C PRO A 90 -14.20 -0.83 -6.26
N ALA A 91 -15.04 -1.37 -5.37
CA ALA A 91 -16.19 -0.64 -4.87
C ALA A 91 -15.66 0.74 -4.45
N SER A 92 -16.06 1.77 -5.21
CA SER A 92 -15.77 3.16 -4.86
C SER A 92 -16.06 3.29 -3.38
N ARG A 93 -15.05 3.70 -2.62
CA ARG A 93 -15.17 4.06 -1.21
C ARG A 93 -15.95 5.37 -1.11
N ALA A 94 -17.16 5.41 -1.67
CA ALA A 94 -18.13 6.48 -1.58
C ALA A 94 -19.00 6.35 -0.32
N ALA A 95 -18.74 5.36 0.54
CA ALA A 95 -19.49 5.18 1.79
C ALA A 95 -18.92 5.95 3.00
N ASN A 96 -17.78 6.62 2.88
CA ASN A 96 -17.26 7.52 3.92
C ASN A 96 -17.06 8.93 3.36
N ALA A 97 -18.14 9.53 2.84
CA ALA A 97 -18.23 10.99 2.89
C ALA A 97 -18.35 11.39 4.37
N PRO A 98 -17.57 12.36 4.88
CA PRO A 98 -17.93 13.02 6.12
C PRO A 98 -19.36 13.55 5.95
N GLN A 99 -20.28 13.16 6.82
CA GLN A 99 -21.57 13.83 6.89
C GLN A 99 -21.26 15.31 7.09
N ALA A 100 -21.59 16.12 6.08
CA ALA A 100 -21.59 17.56 6.22
C ALA A 100 -22.57 17.85 7.37
N ALA A 101 -22.03 18.34 8.49
CA ALA A 101 -22.83 18.79 9.61
C ALA A 101 -23.87 19.79 9.07
N GLU A 102 -25.15 19.53 9.33
CA GLU A 102 -26.23 20.45 9.04
C GLU A 102 -25.88 21.82 9.64
N PRO A 103 -26.04 22.94 8.90
CA PRO A 103 -25.86 24.25 9.48
C PRO A 103 -26.96 24.45 10.53
N ALA A 104 -26.54 24.59 11.80
CA ALA A 104 -27.41 24.92 12.91
C ALA A 104 -28.22 26.18 12.56
N SER A 105 -29.49 25.97 12.25
CA SER A 105 -30.46 27.05 12.15
C SER A 105 -30.74 27.57 13.55
N GLY A 106 -30.50 28.87 13.76
CA GLY A 106 -31.03 29.60 14.90
C GLY A 106 -30.00 30.18 15.86
N LEU A 107 -29.29 31.23 15.45
CA LEU A 107 -28.83 32.26 16.38
C LEU A 107 -29.34 33.61 15.85
N ASP A 108 -30.52 34.00 16.35
CA ASP A 108 -31.15 35.29 16.11
C ASP A 108 -30.50 36.34 17.03
N PHE A 109 -29.78 37.29 16.44
CA PHE A 109 -29.08 38.38 17.13
C PHE A 109 -29.90 39.68 17.21
N SER A 110 -31.21 39.65 16.94
CA SER A 110 -32.07 40.83 17.07
C SER A 110 -32.72 40.93 18.45
N LYS A 111 -31.94 41.32 19.46
CA LYS A 111 -32.47 42.05 20.63
C LYS A 111 -31.39 42.89 21.34
N PRO A 112 -31.52 44.22 21.38
CA PRO A 112 -30.67 45.07 22.21
C PRO A 112 -31.17 45.11 23.66
N GLY A 113 -30.23 45.03 24.60
CA GLY A 113 -30.42 45.41 26.00
C GLY A 113 -29.90 46.82 26.26
#